data_AF-A0A933QYR6-F1
#
_entry.id   AF-A0A933QYR6-F1
#
_cell.length_a   1.000
_cell.length_b   1.000
_cell.length_c   1.000
_cell.angle_alpha   90.00
_cell.angle_beta   90.00
_cell.angle_gamma   90.00
#
_symmetry.space_group_name_H-M   'P 1'
#
loop_
_entity.id
_entity.type
_entity.pdbx_description
1 polymer ?
#
loop_
_entity_poly.entity_id
_entity_poly.type
_entity_poly.pdbx_seq_one_letter_code
_entity_poly.pdbx_strand_id
1 'polypeptide(L)'
;MNTTTEPEGSTVHNFDAINYVATDALPREAEQSHRLHEPEWRLTDIDPITGHDIDDLSGKPYIVDDNVVMYFESEETRQAYRDTPIDHPFHLIDNPYEDGEAEG
;
A
#
# COMPACT_ATOMS: atom_id res chain seq x y z
N MET A 1 -13.92 -13.91 -66.03
CA MET A 1 -14.54 -13.26 -64.85
C MET A 1 -13.45 -13.23 -63.79
N ASN A 2 -12.82 -12.09 -63.58
CA ASN A 2 -11.71 -11.95 -62.64
C ASN A 2 -12.08 -10.80 -61.70
N THR A 3 -12.43 -11.15 -60.47
CA THR A 3 -12.71 -10.22 -59.37
C THR A 3 -11.39 -9.72 -58.81
N THR A 4 -11.09 -8.45 -59.03
CA THR A 4 -9.99 -7.72 -58.39
C THR A 4 -10.41 -7.36 -56.97
N THR A 5 -9.74 -7.92 -55.97
CA THR A 5 -9.90 -7.61 -54.56
C THR A 5 -9.18 -6.30 -54.23
N GLU A 6 -9.92 -5.33 -53.69
CA GLU A 6 -9.42 -4.06 -53.16
C GLU A 6 -8.66 -4.29 -51.85
N PRO A 7 -7.51 -3.65 -51.59
CA PRO A 7 -6.96 -3.59 -50.24
C PRO A 7 -7.58 -2.43 -49.46
N GLU A 8 -8.44 -2.83 -48.54
CA GLU A 8 -8.91 -2.18 -47.31
C GLU A 8 -7.98 -1.04 -46.80
N GLY A 9 -8.56 0.12 -46.54
CA GLY A 9 -7.84 1.32 -46.08
C GLY A 9 -7.15 1.12 -44.72
N SER A 10 -5.82 1.10 -44.75
CA SER A 10 -4.99 1.27 -43.55
C SER A 10 -5.08 2.72 -43.09
N THR A 11 -5.77 2.94 -41.96
CA THR A 11 -5.75 4.26 -41.31
C THR A 11 -4.37 4.44 -40.69
N VAL A 12 -3.54 5.28 -41.31
CA VAL A 12 -2.24 5.67 -40.77
C VAL A 12 -2.50 6.55 -39.54
N HIS A 13 -2.30 6.00 -38.35
CA HIS A 13 -2.28 6.81 -37.13
C HIS A 13 -1.04 7.71 -37.18
N ASN A 14 -1.26 8.99 -37.46
CA ASN A 14 -0.21 10.00 -37.43
C ASN A 14 0.09 10.35 -35.97
N PHE A 15 1.10 9.69 -35.39
CA PHE A 15 1.54 9.92 -34.02
C PHE A 15 2.26 11.26 -33.83
N ASP A 16 2.76 11.92 -34.90
CA ASP A 16 3.38 13.26 -34.82
C ASP A 16 2.38 14.37 -34.47
N ALA A 17 1.07 14.12 -34.65
CA ALA A 17 0.02 15.08 -34.28
C ALA A 17 -0.29 15.07 -32.77
N ILE A 18 0.22 14.09 -32.02
CA ILE A 18 -0.05 13.92 -30.59
C ILE A 18 1.10 14.53 -29.78
N ASN A 19 1.37 15.82 -30.00
CA ASN A 19 2.20 16.61 -29.10
C ASN A 19 1.43 16.83 -27.79
N TYR A 20 1.31 15.78 -26.98
CA TYR A 20 0.90 15.91 -25.59
C TYR A 20 2.05 16.57 -24.82
N VAL A 21 2.04 17.90 -24.80
CA VAL A 21 2.85 18.68 -23.88
C VAL A 21 2.14 18.56 -22.53
N ALA A 22 2.72 17.81 -21.59
CA ALA A 22 2.26 17.77 -20.22
C ALA A 22 2.23 19.22 -19.71
N THR A 23 1.03 19.77 -19.51
CA THR A 23 0.88 21.10 -18.92
C THR A 23 1.26 21.06 -17.45
N ASP A 24 1.48 22.26 -16.90
CA ASP A 24 1.74 22.59 -15.49
C ASP A 24 1.12 21.61 -14.50
N ALA A 25 1.89 21.24 -13.46
CA ALA A 25 1.48 20.29 -12.45
C ALA A 25 0.12 20.70 -11.85
N LEU A 26 -0.82 19.76 -11.82
CA LEU A 26 -2.15 20.04 -11.30
C LEU A 26 -2.05 20.27 -9.79
N PRO A 27 -2.89 21.12 -9.19
CA PRO A 27 -2.82 21.42 -7.75
C PRO A 27 -2.86 20.19 -6.83
N ARG A 28 -3.48 19.08 -7.28
CA ARG A 28 -3.49 17.79 -6.57
C ARG A 28 -2.11 17.10 -6.47
N GLU A 29 -1.18 17.49 -7.34
CA GLU A 29 0.20 16.99 -7.41
C GLU A 29 1.13 17.86 -6.56
N ALA A 30 0.66 19.02 -6.06
CA ALA A 30 1.45 19.95 -5.25
C ALA A 30 1.62 19.47 -3.80
N GLU A 31 0.69 18.68 -3.27
CA GLU A 31 0.74 18.19 -1.90
C GLU A 31 0.40 16.70 -1.83
N GLN A 32 1.19 15.96 -1.05
CA GLN A 32 0.86 14.59 -0.67
C GLN A 32 -0.48 14.60 0.08
N SER A 33 -1.31 13.58 -0.13
CA SER A 33 -2.62 13.50 0.52
C SER A 33 -2.45 13.39 2.04
N HIS A 34 -2.60 14.52 2.76
CA HIS A 34 -2.49 14.58 4.22
C HIS A 34 -3.40 13.56 4.94
N ARG A 35 -4.56 13.22 4.36
CA ARG A 35 -5.49 12.21 4.88
C ARG A 35 -4.92 10.78 4.94
N LEU A 36 -3.88 10.48 4.16
CA LEU A 36 -3.21 9.18 4.19
C LEU A 36 -2.16 9.10 5.31
N HIS A 37 -1.57 10.25 5.68
CA HIS A 37 -0.45 10.32 6.61
C HIS A 37 -0.86 10.50 8.08
N GLU A 38 -2.12 10.79 8.37
CA GLU A 38 -2.60 10.96 9.75
C GLU A 38 -3.91 10.21 10.02
N PRO A 39 -3.87 8.89 10.21
CA PRO A 39 -4.98 8.17 10.83
C PRO A 39 -4.95 8.44 12.33
N GLU A 40 -5.95 9.16 12.84
CA GLU A 40 -6.09 9.45 14.27
C GLU A 40 -6.12 8.15 15.10
N TRP A 41 -6.88 7.12 14.69
CA TRP A 41 -6.94 5.78 15.32
C TRP A 41 -7.35 4.72 14.28
N ARG A 42 -6.77 3.52 14.32
CA ARG A 42 -7.14 2.35 13.50
C ARG A 42 -7.62 1.21 14.40
N LEU A 43 -8.74 0.59 14.04
CA LEU A 43 -9.28 -0.57 14.74
C LEU A 43 -9.23 -1.76 13.79
N THR A 44 -8.77 -2.92 14.27
CA THR A 44 -8.74 -4.16 13.49
C THR A 44 -9.59 -5.23 14.16
N ASP A 45 -10.53 -5.75 13.40
CA ASP A 45 -11.42 -6.86 13.74
C ASP A 45 -10.91 -8.21 13.24
N ILE A 46 -9.71 -8.26 12.66
CA ILE A 46 -9.06 -9.48 12.20
C ILE A 46 -8.05 -9.94 13.25
N ASP A 47 -8.12 -11.19 13.69
CA ASP A 47 -7.13 -11.80 14.58
C ASP A 47 -5.77 -11.89 13.86
N PRO A 48 -4.70 -11.25 14.36
CA PRO A 48 -3.40 -11.21 13.70
C PRO A 48 -2.69 -12.56 13.59
N ILE A 49 -3.05 -13.55 14.40
CA ILE A 49 -2.44 -14.88 14.41
C ILE A 49 -3.16 -15.84 13.47
N THR A 50 -4.49 -15.84 13.47
CA THR A 50 -5.29 -16.77 12.66
C THR A 50 -5.66 -16.18 11.30
N GLY A 51 -5.74 -14.85 11.20
CA GLY A 51 -6.21 -14.13 10.01
C GLY A 51 -7.73 -14.18 9.83
N HIS A 52 -8.48 -14.60 10.84
CA HIS A 52 -9.94 -14.66 10.79
C HIS A 52 -10.58 -13.37 11.32
N ASP A 53 -11.73 -13.03 10.72
CA ASP A 53 -12.60 -11.95 11.17
C ASP A 53 -13.26 -12.30 12.52
N ILE A 54 -13.35 -11.29 13.39
CA ILE A 54 -13.98 -11.35 14.71
C ILE A 54 -15.29 -10.57 14.66
N ASP A 55 -16.40 -11.28 14.47
CA ASP A 55 -17.74 -10.71 14.29
C ASP A 55 -18.24 -9.89 15.51
N ASP A 56 -17.92 -10.33 16.74
CA ASP A 56 -18.25 -9.63 17.98
C ASP A 56 -16.99 -9.32 18.81
N LEU A 57 -16.70 -8.03 18.94
CA LEU A 57 -15.53 -7.52 19.67
C LEU A 57 -15.79 -7.35 21.17
N SER A 58 -17.05 -7.45 21.60
CA SER A 58 -17.43 -7.22 23.00
C SER A 58 -16.82 -8.28 23.92
N GLY A 59 -15.97 -7.84 24.86
CA GLY A 59 -15.31 -8.74 25.80
C GLY A 59 -14.19 -9.60 25.20
N LYS A 60 -13.82 -9.34 23.94
CA LYS A 60 -12.67 -9.99 23.31
C LYS A 60 -11.35 -9.45 23.86
N PRO A 61 -10.32 -10.29 23.98
CA PRO A 61 -8.98 -9.83 24.30
C PRO A 61 -8.48 -8.87 23.21
N TYR A 62 -7.76 -7.82 23.61
CA TYR A 62 -7.20 -6.83 22.69
C TYR A 62 -5.84 -6.32 23.16
N ILE A 63 -5.10 -5.71 22.25
CA ILE A 63 -3.86 -4.98 22.49
C ILE A 63 -4.01 -3.60 21.86
N VAL A 64 -3.50 -2.58 22.55
CA VAL A 64 -3.36 -1.22 22.02
C VAL A 64 -1.89 -1.00 21.70
N ASP A 65 -1.58 -0.71 20.44
CA ASP A 65 -0.26 -0.40 19.92
C ASP A 65 -0.30 0.98 19.26
N ASP A 66 0.23 1.99 19.96
CA ASP A 66 0.13 3.40 19.58
C ASP A 66 -1.29 3.83 19.16
N ASN A 67 -1.53 4.01 17.87
CA ASN A 67 -2.80 4.40 17.29
C ASN A 67 -3.65 3.21 16.77
N VAL A 68 -3.25 1.97 17.02
CA VAL A 68 -3.94 0.75 16.56
C VAL A 68 -4.49 -0.06 17.73
N VAL A 69 -5.77 -0.42 17.68
CA VAL A 69 -6.36 -1.42 18.57
C VAL A 69 -6.56 -2.72 17.81
N MET A 70 -5.88 -3.77 18.25
CA MET A 70 -5.94 -5.11 17.68
C MET A 70 -6.74 -6.04 18.57
N TYR A 71 -7.79 -6.65 18.03
CA TYR A 71 -8.60 -7.66 18.72
C TYR A 71 -8.14 -9.08 18.40
N PHE A 72 -8.41 -10.00 19.31
CA PHE A 72 -8.05 -11.41 19.21
C PHE A 72 -9.26 -12.30 19.46
N GLU A 73 -9.33 -13.44 18.78
CA GLU A 73 -10.38 -14.44 18.98
C GLU A 73 -10.37 -14.99 20.41
N SER A 74 -9.17 -15.14 20.99
CA SER A 74 -8.93 -15.76 22.29
C SER A 74 -7.68 -15.21 23.00
N GLU A 75 -7.55 -15.52 24.30
CA GLU A 75 -6.35 -15.16 25.09
C GLU A 75 -5.10 -15.91 24.60
N GLU A 76 -5.28 -17.11 24.03
CA GLU A 76 -4.20 -17.91 23.46
C GLU A 76 -3.58 -17.23 22.24
N THR A 77 -4.40 -16.72 21.31
CA THR A 77 -3.93 -16.00 20.12
C THR A 77 -3.31 -14.66 20.49
N ARG A 78 -3.87 -13.95 21.47
CA ARG A 78 -3.22 -12.74 22.02
C ARG A 78 -1.84 -13.02 22.61
N GLN A 79 -1.70 -14.11 23.36
CA GLN A 79 -0.42 -14.47 23.97
C GLN A 79 0.60 -14.93 22.93
N ALA A 80 0.19 -15.69 21.92
CA ALA A 80 1.04 -16.08 20.80
C ALA A 80 1.56 -14.86 20.01
N TYR A 81 0.72 -13.84 19.82
CA TYR A 81 1.14 -12.58 19.22
C TYR A 81 2.22 -11.87 20.05
N ARG A 82 2.06 -11.83 21.38
CA ARG A 82 3.09 -11.24 22.26
C ARG A 82 4.39 -12.04 22.33
N ASP A 83 4.32 -13.35 22.14
CA ASP A 83 5.50 -14.23 22.12
C ASP A 83 6.23 -14.18 20.77
N THR A 84 5.57 -13.66 19.72
CA THR A 84 6.17 -13.54 18.40
C THR A 84 7.34 -12.54 18.46
N PRO A 85 8.56 -12.96 18.12
CA PRO A 85 9.70 -12.07 18.11
C PRO A 85 9.48 -10.99 17.06
N ILE A 86 9.45 -9.74 17.52
CA ILE A 86 9.33 -8.52 16.70
C ILE A 86 10.65 -8.13 16.04
N ASP A 87 11.76 -8.77 16.43
CA ASP A 87 13.06 -8.54 15.82
C ASP A 87 13.09 -9.22 14.45
N HIS A 88 13.00 -8.42 13.40
CA HIS A 88 13.22 -8.90 12.05
C HIS A 88 14.65 -9.45 12.00
N PRO A 89 14.87 -10.72 11.60
CA PRO A 89 16.19 -11.38 11.71
C PRO A 89 17.30 -10.70 10.89
N PHE A 90 16.90 -9.74 10.03
CA PHE A 90 17.79 -8.88 9.28
C PHE A 90 17.53 -7.44 9.69
N HIS A 91 18.57 -6.75 10.16
CA HIS A 91 18.62 -5.30 10.17
C HIS A 91 18.40 -4.83 8.73
N LEU A 92 17.22 -4.29 8.44
CA LEU A 92 16.98 -3.63 7.18
C LEU A 92 17.89 -2.39 7.19
N ILE A 93 18.85 -2.35 6.27
CA ILE A 93 19.65 -1.14 6.05
C ILE A 93 18.65 -0.07 5.61
N ASP A 94 18.53 1.02 6.39
CA ASP A 94 17.52 2.05 6.22
C ASP A 94 17.50 2.67 4.81
N ASN A 95 18.62 2.59 4.09
CA ASN A 95 18.68 2.95 2.67
C ASN A 95 19.91 2.32 1.97
N PRO A 96 19.76 1.53 0.88
CA PRO A 96 20.89 0.99 0.13
C PRO A 96 21.71 2.05 -0.63
N TYR A 97 21.30 3.33 -0.60
CA TYR A 97 21.95 4.45 -1.27
C TYR A 97 22.39 5.59 -0.32
N GLU A 98 22.31 5.39 0.99
CA GLU A 98 22.87 6.35 1.94
C GLU A 98 24.39 6.16 1.99
N ASP A 99 25.08 6.82 1.06
CA ASP A 99 26.52 7.06 1.18
C ASP A 99 26.69 7.93 2.42
N GLY A 100 27.20 7.34 3.50
CA GLY A 100 27.37 8.00 4.78
C GLY A 100 28.32 9.18 4.62
N GLU A 101 27.78 10.37 4.44
CA GLU A 101 28.52 11.62 4.60
C GLU A 101 28.97 11.68 6.06
N ALA A 102 30.22 11.28 6.31
CA ALA A 102 30.85 11.43 7.60
C ALA A 102 31.02 12.94 7.85
N GLU A 103 30.05 13.56 8.51
CA GLU A 103 30.25 14.87 9.11
C GLU A 103 31.31 14.75 10.21
N GLY A 104 32.51 15.22 9.90
CA GLY A 104 33.65 15.34 10.80
C GLY A 104 34.47 16.58 10.50
#